data_AF-A0A6P1EFK7-F1
#
_entry.id   AF-A0A6P1EFK7-F1
#
_cell.length_a   1.000
_cell.length_b   1.000
_cell.length_c   1.000
_cell.angle_alpha   90.00
_cell.angle_beta   90.00
_cell.angle_gamma   90.00
#
_symmetry.space_group_name_H-M   'P 1'
#
loop_
_entity.id
_entity.type
_entity.pdbx_description
1 polymer ?
#
loop_
_entity_poly.entity_id
_entity_poly.type
_entity_poly.pdbx_seq_one_letter_code
_entity_poly.pdbx_strand_id
1 'polypeptide(L)'
;MSELPPSEIHEGELPLRSNAEPGSVRDIIRLDEEMMVWSDDGAAAVIESIMPFFAIAGVIISLGGIGAGVSVLSDPMDSFGMRALSVSLAALLAVGGATGAYFAWRISFGSKHSDVYFLRKQRKIFHYTNKTAFVLDWDNVRPNVRIGFGPPQLGSRPFVALELVEYLKNDPQTWRARFVVEAPMPGREACQQSWELIRRYMDEAPAALPMQTVVNPRSWTSALLEFGPLSGGGDAHGFIQGLRDHNWQPFWSGEHLLAVLVWVAFWPDQVFRMAYARFRPRVPLPASLAGVSAGQQASGASPYAITPASAGELRGRRKAALIVAIVCGACTLISVAAWSVVARQMLHAVFG
;
A
#
# COMPACT_ATOMS: atom_id res chain seq x y z
N MET A 1 5.60 -10.07 25.17
CA MET A 1 5.19 -8.82 24.50
C MET A 1 4.79 -7.86 25.60
N SER A 2 5.57 -6.80 25.81
CA SER A 2 5.26 -5.76 26.80
C SER A 2 4.06 -4.96 26.32
N GLU A 3 3.03 -4.83 27.15
CA GLU A 3 1.99 -3.81 26.94
C GLU A 3 2.68 -2.44 26.94
N LEU A 4 2.47 -1.67 25.87
CA LEU A 4 2.91 -0.27 25.82
C LEU A 4 2.06 0.52 26.84
N PRO A 5 2.66 1.40 27.65
CA PRO A 5 1.93 2.13 28.67
C PRO A 5 0.84 3.02 28.04
N PRO A 6 -0.33 3.14 28.69
CA PRO A 6 -1.49 3.89 28.16
C PRO A 6 -1.27 5.40 27.97
N SER A 7 -0.11 5.95 28.34
CA SER A 7 0.25 7.36 28.14
C SER A 7 0.66 7.73 26.70
N GLU A 8 0.89 6.74 25.81
CA GLU A 8 1.51 6.96 24.50
C GLU A 8 0.55 6.98 23.30
N ILE A 9 -0.75 6.74 23.50
CA ILE A 9 -1.74 6.65 22.41
C ILE A 9 -2.86 7.67 22.66
N HIS A 10 -2.59 8.93 22.37
CA HIS A 10 -3.61 9.99 22.36
C HIS A 10 -3.44 10.85 21.10
N GLU A 11 -4.53 11.45 20.62
CA GLU A 11 -4.49 12.40 19.50
C GLU A 11 -3.92 13.76 19.96
N GLY A 12 -3.49 14.58 19.00
CA GLY A 12 -3.15 15.97 19.24
C GLY A 12 -1.80 16.39 18.69
N GLU A 13 -1.58 17.69 18.69
CA GLU A 13 -0.42 18.34 18.06
C GLU A 13 0.89 17.82 18.65
N LEU A 14 1.88 17.63 17.79
CA LEU A 14 3.24 17.28 18.18
C LEU A 14 4.09 18.57 18.34
N PRO A 15 5.12 18.54 19.19
CA PRO A 15 6.11 19.62 19.23
C PRO A 15 6.68 19.91 17.84
N LEU A 16 6.65 21.19 17.43
CA LEU A 16 7.22 21.64 16.16
C LEU A 16 8.72 21.36 16.05
N ARG A 17 9.43 21.29 17.18
CA ARG A 17 10.82 20.86 17.28
C ARG A 17 10.99 19.95 18.48
N SER A 18 11.77 18.89 18.31
CA SER A 18 12.20 18.03 19.41
C SER A 18 13.64 17.53 19.21
N ASN A 19 14.18 16.91 20.25
CA ASN A 19 15.47 16.22 20.20
C ASN A 19 15.35 14.77 19.69
N ALA A 20 14.18 14.36 19.19
CA ALA A 20 13.99 13.01 18.67
C ALA A 20 14.92 12.79 17.46
N GLU A 21 15.44 11.57 17.33
CA GLU A 21 16.20 11.19 16.16
C GLU A 21 15.28 11.15 14.93
N PRO A 22 15.65 11.76 13.81
CA PRO A 22 14.80 11.78 12.62
C PRO A 22 14.76 10.39 11.96
N GLY A 23 13.57 9.88 11.69
CA GLY A 23 13.37 8.54 11.10
C GLY A 23 11.98 8.36 10.50
N SER A 24 11.83 7.49 9.51
CA SER A 24 10.54 7.17 8.90
C SER A 24 10.47 5.67 8.63
N VAL A 25 9.25 5.15 8.73
CA VAL A 25 8.84 3.79 8.37
C VAL A 25 8.53 3.72 6.86
N ARG A 26 8.30 4.86 6.18
CA ARG A 26 8.08 4.91 4.73
C ARG A 26 9.39 4.90 3.93
N ASP A 27 9.32 4.27 2.77
CA ASP A 27 10.43 4.26 1.81
C ASP A 27 10.59 5.61 1.11
N ILE A 28 11.81 6.15 1.19
CA ILE A 28 12.23 7.34 0.45
C ILE A 28 12.65 6.90 -0.96
N ILE A 29 11.91 7.35 -1.98
CA ILE A 29 12.16 6.97 -3.38
C ILE A 29 13.00 8.01 -4.14
N ARG A 30 13.10 9.22 -3.59
CA ARG A 30 13.96 10.31 -4.10
C ARG A 30 14.34 11.23 -2.96
N LEU A 31 15.61 11.64 -2.93
CA LEU A 31 16.14 12.60 -1.96
C LEU A 31 17.20 13.48 -2.64
N ASP A 32 16.86 14.74 -2.90
CA ASP A 32 17.77 15.77 -3.42
C ASP A 32 17.40 17.17 -2.89
N GLU A 33 18.10 18.22 -3.32
CA GLU A 33 17.86 19.59 -2.83
C GLU A 33 16.51 20.19 -3.21
N GLU A 34 15.84 19.63 -4.22
CA GLU A 34 14.55 20.13 -4.70
C GLU A 34 13.41 19.41 -3.99
N MET A 35 13.48 18.08 -3.95
CA MET A 35 12.40 17.26 -3.40
C MET A 35 12.88 16.00 -2.66
N MET A 36 12.17 15.71 -1.57
CA MET A 36 12.13 14.39 -0.96
C MET A 36 10.78 13.77 -1.32
N VAL A 37 10.79 12.51 -1.73
CA VAL A 37 9.57 11.80 -2.14
C VAL A 37 9.44 10.52 -1.33
N TRP A 38 8.32 10.37 -0.65
CA TRP A 38 7.97 9.15 0.07
C TRP A 38 6.94 8.36 -0.72
N SER A 39 7.13 7.05 -0.83
CA SER A 39 6.14 6.18 -1.46
C SER A 39 4.83 6.19 -0.65
N ASP A 40 3.68 6.32 -1.33
CA ASP A 40 2.37 6.19 -0.68
C ASP A 40 1.74 4.83 -0.95
N ASP A 41 1.96 3.90 -0.01
CA ASP A 41 1.45 2.52 -0.07
C ASP A 41 0.41 2.23 1.02
N GLY A 42 -0.27 3.29 1.52
CA GLY A 42 -1.20 3.22 2.64
C GLY A 42 -2.38 2.23 2.49
N ALA A 43 -3.08 1.94 3.58
CA ALA A 43 -4.13 0.91 3.71
C ALA A 43 -5.25 0.91 2.65
N ALA A 44 -5.52 2.03 1.97
CA ALA A 44 -6.42 2.06 0.80
C ALA A 44 -5.93 1.15 -0.35
N ALA A 45 -4.61 1.01 -0.49
CA ALA A 45 -3.98 0.13 -1.46
C ALA A 45 -4.36 -1.35 -1.23
N VAL A 46 -4.66 -1.78 -0.01
CA VAL A 46 -5.05 -3.17 0.27
C VAL A 46 -6.40 -3.50 -0.36
N ILE A 47 -7.43 -2.69 -0.10
CA ILE A 47 -8.76 -2.92 -0.68
C ILE A 47 -8.69 -2.73 -2.20
N GLU A 48 -8.06 -1.65 -2.68
CA GLU A 48 -7.91 -1.37 -4.11
C GLU A 48 -7.16 -2.48 -4.84
N SER A 49 -6.16 -3.08 -4.19
CA SER A 49 -5.37 -4.15 -4.79
C SER A 49 -6.13 -5.45 -4.93
N ILE A 50 -7.02 -5.85 -4.01
CA ILE A 50 -7.75 -7.13 -4.15
C ILE A 50 -8.95 -7.02 -5.11
N MET A 51 -9.44 -5.81 -5.39
CA MET A 51 -10.61 -5.61 -6.25
C MET A 51 -10.49 -6.19 -7.69
N PRO A 52 -9.35 -6.22 -8.40
CA PRO A 52 -9.24 -6.89 -9.68
C PRO A 52 -9.55 -8.40 -9.60
N PHE A 53 -9.22 -9.07 -8.48
CA PHE A 53 -9.63 -10.46 -8.25
C PHE A 53 -11.15 -10.57 -8.21
N PHE A 54 -11.80 -9.72 -7.42
CA PHE A 54 -13.26 -9.68 -7.34
C PHE A 54 -13.90 -9.29 -8.67
N ALA A 55 -13.22 -8.47 -9.48
CA ALA A 55 -13.67 -8.16 -10.84
C ALA A 55 -13.66 -9.40 -11.74
N ILE A 56 -12.57 -10.17 -11.72
CA ILE A 56 -12.47 -11.44 -12.47
C ILE A 56 -13.51 -12.45 -11.96
N ALA A 57 -13.63 -12.61 -10.64
CA ALA A 57 -14.63 -13.50 -10.04
C ALA A 57 -16.06 -13.10 -10.43
N GLY A 58 -16.38 -11.80 -10.41
CA GLY A 58 -17.66 -11.26 -10.87
C GLY A 58 -17.95 -11.55 -12.35
N VAL A 59 -16.94 -11.45 -13.22
CA VAL A 59 -17.06 -11.84 -14.63
C VAL A 59 -17.34 -13.33 -14.77
N ILE A 60 -16.64 -14.19 -14.02
CA ILE A 60 -16.86 -15.65 -14.03
C ILE A 60 -18.27 -15.99 -13.56
N ILE A 61 -18.74 -15.39 -12.46
CA ILE A 61 -20.11 -15.55 -11.96
C ILE A 61 -21.12 -15.09 -13.02
N SER A 62 -20.84 -13.98 -13.69
CA SER A 62 -21.71 -13.44 -14.72
C SER A 62 -21.86 -14.39 -15.91
N LEU A 63 -20.73 -14.89 -16.43
CA LEU A 63 -20.69 -15.87 -17.51
C LEU A 63 -21.35 -17.20 -17.11
N GLY A 64 -21.14 -17.66 -15.87
CA GLY A 64 -21.80 -18.84 -15.33
C GLY A 64 -23.32 -18.68 -15.24
N GLY A 65 -23.79 -17.50 -14.82
CA GLY A 65 -25.22 -17.15 -14.82
C GLY A 65 -25.82 -17.15 -16.23
N ILE A 66 -25.12 -16.58 -17.22
CA ILE A 66 -25.55 -16.62 -18.63
C ILE A 66 -25.61 -18.07 -19.12
N GLY A 67 -24.57 -18.86 -18.88
CA GLY A 67 -24.51 -20.28 -19.27
C GLY A 67 -25.66 -21.09 -18.67
N ALA A 68 -25.90 -20.94 -17.36
CA ALA A 68 -27.01 -21.60 -16.66
C ALA A 68 -28.39 -21.14 -17.19
N GLY A 69 -28.54 -19.87 -17.55
CA GLY A 69 -29.76 -19.36 -18.17
C GLY A 69 -30.01 -20.00 -19.55
N VAL A 70 -28.97 -20.12 -20.37
CA VAL A 70 -29.06 -20.76 -21.69
C VAL A 70 -29.35 -22.26 -21.57
N SER A 71 -28.75 -22.98 -20.62
CA SER A 71 -29.02 -24.40 -20.41
C SER A 71 -30.47 -24.64 -19.96
N VAL A 72 -30.98 -23.85 -19.01
CA VAL A 72 -32.39 -23.92 -18.56
C VAL A 72 -33.38 -23.58 -19.68
N LEU A 73 -33.00 -22.71 -20.62
CA LEU A 73 -33.81 -22.42 -21.80
C LEU A 73 -33.77 -23.56 -22.83
N SER A 74 -32.70 -24.35 -22.86
CA SER A 74 -32.50 -25.45 -23.80
C SER A 74 -33.08 -26.76 -23.29
N ASP A 75 -33.19 -26.94 -21.97
CA ASP A 75 -33.75 -28.14 -21.36
C ASP A 75 -35.29 -28.16 -21.41
N PRO A 76 -35.89 -29.33 -21.69
CA PRO A 76 -37.33 -29.53 -21.58
C PRO A 76 -37.72 -29.61 -20.10
N MET A 77 -37.97 -28.45 -19.48
CA MET A 77 -38.53 -28.35 -18.14
C MET A 77 -40.06 -28.49 -18.17
N ASP A 78 -40.60 -29.42 -17.38
CA ASP A 78 -42.04 -29.75 -17.35
C ASP A 78 -42.94 -28.65 -16.79
N SER A 79 -42.40 -27.70 -15.99
CA SER A 79 -43.19 -26.62 -15.42
C SER A 79 -42.66 -25.24 -15.78
N PHE A 80 -43.56 -24.40 -16.30
CA PHE A 80 -43.27 -23.01 -16.65
C PHE A 80 -42.79 -22.20 -15.44
N GLY A 81 -43.36 -22.44 -14.25
CA GLY A 81 -42.98 -21.76 -13.01
C GLY A 81 -41.54 -22.01 -12.59
N MET A 82 -41.07 -23.27 -12.65
CA MET A 82 -39.67 -23.60 -12.33
C MET A 82 -38.72 -23.02 -13.37
N ARG A 83 -39.09 -23.04 -14.65
CA ARG A 83 -38.30 -22.42 -15.71
C ARG A 83 -38.15 -20.91 -15.51
N ALA A 84 -39.24 -20.22 -15.19
CA ALA A 84 -39.22 -18.78 -14.92
C ALA A 84 -38.37 -18.42 -13.68
N LEU A 85 -38.46 -19.20 -12.60
CA LEU A 85 -37.65 -19.03 -11.41
C LEU A 85 -36.15 -19.20 -11.71
N SER A 86 -35.78 -20.30 -12.37
CA SER A 86 -34.39 -20.63 -12.68
C SER A 86 -33.76 -19.62 -13.63
N VAL A 87 -34.49 -19.16 -14.66
CA VAL A 87 -34.04 -18.08 -15.56
C VAL A 87 -33.87 -16.77 -14.79
N SER A 88 -34.77 -16.45 -13.86
CA SER A 88 -34.69 -15.23 -13.05
C SER A 88 -33.47 -15.25 -12.12
N LEU A 89 -33.19 -16.40 -11.48
CA LEU A 89 -31.99 -16.59 -10.64
C LEU A 89 -30.71 -16.51 -11.48
N ALA A 90 -30.69 -17.14 -12.66
CA ALA A 90 -29.58 -17.06 -13.60
C ALA A 90 -29.32 -15.61 -14.07
N ALA A 91 -30.39 -14.86 -14.36
CA ALA A 91 -30.31 -13.44 -14.72
C ALA A 91 -29.81 -12.57 -13.55
N LEU A 92 -30.25 -12.84 -12.31
CA LEU A 92 -29.76 -12.16 -11.12
C LEU A 92 -28.27 -12.44 -10.88
N LEU A 93 -27.81 -13.67 -11.07
CA LEU A 93 -26.39 -14.02 -11.01
C LEU A 93 -25.59 -13.33 -12.12
N ALA A 94 -26.13 -13.30 -13.34
CA ALA A 94 -25.51 -12.64 -14.49
C ALA A 94 -25.33 -11.12 -14.24
N VAL A 95 -26.41 -10.44 -13.87
CA VAL A 95 -26.44 -8.99 -13.63
C VAL A 95 -25.68 -8.64 -12.35
N GLY A 96 -25.86 -9.41 -11.27
CA GLY A 96 -25.16 -9.22 -10.01
C GLY A 96 -23.65 -9.38 -10.16
N GLY A 97 -23.20 -10.43 -10.86
CA GLY A 97 -21.79 -10.66 -11.18
C GLY A 97 -21.19 -9.53 -12.03
N ALA A 98 -21.88 -9.10 -13.08
CA ALA A 98 -21.43 -7.99 -13.94
C ALA A 98 -21.35 -6.66 -13.16
N THR A 99 -22.35 -6.37 -12.32
CA THR A 99 -22.41 -5.17 -11.48
C THR A 99 -21.28 -5.19 -10.44
N GLY A 100 -21.09 -6.32 -9.75
CA GLY A 100 -19.98 -6.51 -8.82
C GLY A 100 -18.62 -6.33 -9.50
N ALA A 101 -18.46 -6.88 -10.71
CA ALA A 101 -17.23 -6.73 -11.48
C ALA A 101 -16.96 -5.27 -11.87
N TYR A 102 -17.99 -4.54 -12.31
CA TYR A 102 -17.88 -3.13 -12.64
C TYR A 102 -17.45 -2.29 -11.44
N PHE A 103 -18.07 -2.47 -10.27
CA PHE A 103 -17.70 -1.72 -9.07
C PHE A 103 -16.30 -2.08 -8.58
N ALA A 104 -15.93 -3.36 -8.59
CA ALA A 104 -14.59 -3.79 -8.21
C ALA A 104 -13.53 -3.19 -9.14
N TRP A 105 -13.74 -3.26 -10.46
CA TRP A 105 -12.87 -2.61 -11.44
C TRP A 105 -12.75 -1.10 -11.20
N ARG A 106 -13.88 -0.42 -10.95
CA ARG A 106 -13.92 1.02 -10.69
C ARG A 106 -13.19 1.41 -9.40
N ILE A 107 -13.24 0.59 -8.36
CA ILE A 107 -12.50 0.85 -7.11
C ILE A 107 -10.99 0.68 -7.36
N SER A 108 -10.57 -0.38 -8.06
CA SER A 108 -9.14 -0.63 -8.29
C SER A 108 -8.48 0.38 -9.23
N PHE A 109 -9.10 0.67 -10.37
CA PHE A 109 -8.49 1.51 -11.42
C PHE A 109 -8.98 2.96 -11.41
N GLY A 110 -10.09 3.24 -10.74
CA GLY A 110 -10.63 4.59 -10.58
C GLY A 110 -10.04 5.35 -9.39
N SER A 111 -9.35 4.66 -8.48
CA SER A 111 -8.57 5.30 -7.43
C SER A 111 -7.20 5.69 -7.97
N LYS A 112 -6.83 6.95 -7.76
CA LYS A 112 -5.53 7.48 -8.14
C LYS A 112 -4.94 8.14 -6.91
N HIS A 113 -3.69 7.83 -6.64
CA HIS A 113 -2.93 8.45 -5.56
C HIS A 113 -1.59 8.94 -6.10
N SER A 114 -1.01 9.91 -5.42
CA SER A 114 0.39 10.28 -5.64
C SER A 114 1.24 9.82 -4.47
N ASP A 115 2.52 9.65 -4.73
CA ASP A 115 3.53 9.69 -3.67
C ASP A 115 3.43 11.01 -2.88
N VAL A 116 4.02 11.07 -1.69
CA VAL A 116 4.07 12.32 -0.91
C VAL A 116 5.33 13.07 -1.31
N TYR A 117 5.15 14.28 -1.85
CA TYR A 117 6.25 15.11 -2.33
C TYR A 117 6.50 16.26 -1.35
N PHE A 118 7.70 16.32 -0.80
CA PHE A 118 8.18 17.41 0.03
C PHE A 118 9.09 18.31 -0.81
N LEU A 119 8.56 19.45 -1.24
CA LEU A 119 9.22 20.38 -2.17
C LEU A 119 9.95 21.46 -1.38
N ARG A 120 11.26 21.28 -1.19
CA ARG A 120 12.06 22.11 -0.29
C ARG A 120 12.17 23.55 -0.80
N LYS A 121 12.56 23.74 -2.06
CA LYS A 121 12.75 25.08 -2.65
C LYS A 121 11.44 25.88 -2.72
N GLN A 122 10.33 25.20 -2.98
CA GLN A 122 9.01 25.80 -3.07
C GLN A 122 8.31 25.94 -1.71
N ARG A 123 8.87 25.38 -0.63
CA ARG A 123 8.26 25.27 0.71
C ARG A 123 6.83 24.74 0.66
N LYS A 124 6.61 23.65 -0.07
CA LYS A 124 5.29 23.05 -0.25
C LYS A 124 5.31 21.54 -0.06
N ILE A 125 4.18 20.99 0.35
CA ILE A 125 3.95 19.54 0.39
C ILE A 125 2.80 19.22 -0.57
N PHE A 126 3.03 18.28 -1.48
CA PHE A 126 2.00 17.82 -2.42
C PHE A 126 1.66 16.35 -2.17
N HIS A 127 0.36 16.08 -2.13
CA HIS A 127 -0.17 14.74 -2.10
C HIS A 127 -1.54 14.70 -2.77
N TYR A 128 -1.79 13.70 -3.60
CA TYR A 128 -3.09 13.44 -4.20
C TYR A 128 -3.66 12.15 -3.61
N THR A 129 -4.81 12.26 -2.95
CA THR A 129 -5.52 11.11 -2.39
C THR A 129 -7.01 11.41 -2.34
N ASN A 130 -7.85 10.38 -2.35
CA ASN A 130 -9.31 10.52 -2.32
C ASN A 130 -9.83 11.53 -3.36
N LYS A 131 -9.26 11.50 -4.57
CA LYS A 131 -9.57 12.39 -5.70
C LYS A 131 -9.31 13.88 -5.45
N THR A 132 -8.61 14.22 -4.37
CA THR A 132 -8.32 15.60 -3.96
C THR A 132 -6.81 15.83 -3.98
N ALA A 133 -6.40 16.96 -4.55
CA ALA A 133 -5.02 17.43 -4.50
C ALA A 133 -4.82 18.28 -3.24
N PHE A 134 -3.95 17.82 -2.35
CA PHE A 134 -3.48 18.56 -1.19
C PHE A 134 -2.17 19.25 -1.56
N VAL A 135 -2.14 20.58 -1.42
CA VAL A 135 -0.93 21.40 -1.63
C VAL A 135 -0.76 22.24 -0.38
N LEU A 136 -0.07 21.71 0.64
CA LEU A 136 0.13 22.43 1.90
C LEU A 136 1.27 23.43 1.76
N ASP A 137 1.07 24.64 2.31
CA ASP A 137 2.14 25.61 2.52
C ASP A 137 2.92 25.23 3.80
N TRP A 138 4.19 24.87 3.62
CA TRP A 138 5.03 24.35 4.70
C TRP A 138 5.14 25.32 5.88
N ASP A 139 5.13 26.64 5.63
CA ASP A 139 5.25 27.63 6.69
C ASP A 139 4.05 27.67 7.66
N ASN A 140 2.92 27.06 7.28
CA ASN A 140 1.72 26.99 8.09
C ASN A 140 1.35 25.54 8.49
N VAL A 141 2.22 24.57 8.19
CA VAL A 141 2.02 23.16 8.53
C VAL A 141 2.45 22.89 9.96
N ARG A 142 1.64 22.12 10.68
CA ARG A 142 1.98 21.57 11.98
C ARG A 142 1.77 20.06 12.01
N PRO A 143 2.63 19.31 12.73
CA PRO A 143 2.48 17.88 12.90
C PRO A 143 1.39 17.58 13.92
N ASN A 144 0.53 16.61 13.61
CA ASN A 144 -0.54 16.17 14.47
C ASN A 144 -0.56 14.65 14.56
N VAL A 145 -0.90 14.14 15.73
CA VAL A 145 -1.14 12.71 15.93
C VAL A 145 -2.62 12.43 15.75
N ARG A 146 -2.92 11.48 14.86
CA ARG A 146 -4.26 10.95 14.69
C ARG A 146 -4.31 9.48 15.08
N ILE A 147 -5.39 9.07 15.73
CA ILE A 147 -5.66 7.66 15.98
C ILE A 147 -6.48 7.13 14.80
N GLY A 148 -5.92 6.11 14.15
CA GLY A 148 -6.59 5.36 13.11
C GLY A 148 -7.10 4.02 13.64
N PHE A 149 -8.18 3.53 13.04
CA PHE A 149 -8.61 2.15 13.18
C PHE A 149 -8.33 1.46 11.85
N GLY A 150 -7.69 0.29 11.89
CA GLY A 150 -7.41 -0.50 10.70
C GLY A 150 -8.70 -0.85 9.95
N PRO A 151 -8.60 -1.38 8.71
CA PRO A 151 -9.74 -2.04 8.10
C PRO A 151 -10.32 -3.08 9.09
N PRO A 152 -11.64 -3.30 9.11
CA PRO A 152 -12.31 -4.12 10.11
C PRO A 152 -11.94 -5.60 9.93
N GLN A 153 -10.76 -5.95 10.43
CA GLN A 153 -10.32 -7.32 10.69
C GLN A 153 -10.57 -7.56 12.17
N LEU A 154 -11.19 -8.71 12.50
CA LEU A 154 -11.49 -9.09 13.88
C LEU A 154 -10.23 -8.96 14.76
N GLY A 155 -10.24 -8.00 15.69
CA GLY A 155 -9.13 -7.72 16.61
C GLY A 155 -8.16 -6.60 16.20
N SER A 156 -8.46 -5.79 15.18
CA SER A 156 -7.60 -4.67 14.76
C SER A 156 -7.35 -3.70 15.92
N ARG A 157 -6.09 -3.56 16.34
CA ARG A 157 -5.69 -2.59 17.36
C ARG A 157 -5.73 -1.17 16.79
N PRO A 158 -6.06 -0.15 17.60
CA PRO A 158 -5.86 1.24 17.18
C PRO A 158 -4.40 1.44 16.80
N PHE A 159 -4.16 2.16 15.71
CA PHE A 159 -2.82 2.54 15.29
C PHE A 159 -2.68 4.06 15.35
N VAL A 160 -1.44 4.52 15.44
CA VAL A 160 -1.13 5.95 15.43
C VAL A 160 -0.73 6.36 14.01
N ALA A 161 -1.09 7.56 13.60
CA ALA A 161 -0.75 8.13 12.31
C ALA A 161 -0.20 9.54 12.46
N LEU A 162 0.83 9.86 11.69
CA LEU A 162 1.28 11.25 11.51
C LEU A 162 0.38 11.93 10.48
N GLU A 163 -0.34 12.95 10.92
CA GLU A 163 -1.13 13.85 10.10
C GLU A 163 -0.42 15.20 9.99
N LEU A 164 -0.32 15.75 8.77
CA LEU A 164 0.11 17.14 8.59
C LEU A 164 -1.12 18.01 8.43
N VAL A 165 -1.20 19.04 9.26
CA VAL A 165 -2.32 19.98 9.30
C VAL A 165 -1.80 21.36 8.94
N GLU A 166 -2.35 21.95 7.90
CA GLU A 166 -2.08 23.33 7.54
C GLU A 166 -3.15 24.24 8.13
N TYR A 167 -2.71 25.26 8.86
CA TYR A 167 -3.58 26.26 9.46
C TYR A 167 -3.72 27.50 8.56
N LEU A 168 -4.84 28.20 8.69
CA LEU A 168 -5.02 29.46 7.99
C LEU A 168 -4.05 30.51 8.56
N LYS A 169 -3.33 31.20 7.68
CA LYS A 169 -2.35 32.23 8.06
C LYS A 169 -2.94 33.32 8.97
N ASN A 170 -4.21 33.67 8.76
CA ASN A 170 -4.90 34.73 9.49
C ASN A 170 -5.72 34.21 10.68
N ASP A 171 -5.84 32.89 10.84
CA ASP A 171 -6.54 32.24 11.95
C ASP A 171 -5.86 30.91 12.31
N PRO A 172 -4.87 30.95 13.23
CA PRO A 172 -4.08 29.78 13.59
C PRO A 172 -4.85 28.69 14.35
N GLN A 173 -6.15 28.88 14.63
CA GLN A 173 -7.00 27.84 15.22
C GLN A 173 -7.82 27.09 14.18
N THR A 174 -7.99 27.67 12.99
CA THR A 174 -8.75 27.07 11.90
C THR A 174 -7.81 26.40 10.89
N TRP A 175 -7.99 25.09 10.70
CA TRP A 175 -7.25 24.33 9.71
C TRP A 175 -7.83 24.51 8.30
N ARG A 176 -6.96 24.64 7.31
CA ARG A 176 -7.30 24.72 5.88
C ARG A 176 -7.39 23.35 5.23
N ALA A 177 -6.38 22.53 5.49
CA ALA A 177 -6.23 21.22 4.88
C ALA A 177 -5.42 20.31 5.80
N ARG A 178 -5.70 19.02 5.76
CA ARG A 178 -4.95 18.00 6.49
C ARG A 178 -4.96 16.68 5.76
N PHE A 179 -3.86 15.94 5.86
CA PHE A 179 -3.81 14.57 5.36
C PHE A 179 -2.83 13.73 6.16
N VAL A 180 -3.08 12.42 6.19
CA VAL A 180 -2.21 11.45 6.84
C VAL A 180 -0.99 11.22 5.95
N VAL A 181 0.19 11.52 6.47
CA VAL A 181 1.46 11.34 5.78
C VAL A 181 2.06 9.98 6.06
N GLU A 182 1.91 9.45 7.27
CA GLU A 182 2.54 8.19 7.66
C GLU A 182 1.68 7.38 8.63
N ALA A 183 1.46 6.11 8.30
CA ALA A 183 0.66 5.15 9.07
C ALA A 183 0.86 3.72 8.52
N PRO A 184 0.66 2.66 9.34
CA PRO A 184 0.48 2.71 10.79
C PRO A 184 1.81 2.92 11.53
N MET A 185 1.79 3.66 12.65
CA MET A 185 2.95 3.95 13.48
C MET A 185 2.82 3.28 14.86
N PRO A 186 3.94 2.83 15.46
CA PRO A 186 3.93 2.14 16.76
C PRO A 186 3.55 3.06 17.93
N GLY A 187 3.69 4.38 17.79
CA GLY A 187 3.35 5.34 18.84
C GLY A 187 3.60 6.80 18.44
N ARG A 188 3.36 7.72 19.39
CA ARG A 188 3.60 9.16 19.20
C ARG A 188 5.07 9.50 18.95
N GLU A 189 6.00 8.79 19.59
CA GLU A 189 7.43 9.03 19.38
C GLU A 189 7.84 8.77 17.94
N ALA A 190 7.41 7.65 17.35
CA ALA A 190 7.70 7.37 15.94
C ALA A 190 7.10 8.45 15.02
N CYS A 191 5.92 9.00 15.34
CA CYS A 191 5.37 10.14 14.62
C CYS A 191 6.25 11.40 14.75
N GLN A 192 6.82 11.64 15.94
CA GLN A 192 7.77 12.73 16.17
C GLN A 192 9.06 12.53 15.38
N GLN A 193 9.59 11.31 15.31
CA GLN A 193 10.79 10.97 14.53
C GLN A 193 10.55 11.25 13.03
N SER A 194 9.37 10.89 12.51
CA SER A 194 8.98 11.15 11.12
C SER A 194 8.76 12.63 10.83
N TRP A 195 8.16 13.35 11.78
CA TRP A 195 8.09 14.81 11.70
C TRP A 195 9.49 15.45 11.67
N GLU A 196 10.39 15.06 12.55
CA GLU A 196 11.76 15.60 12.58
C GLU A 196 12.52 15.31 11.29
N LEU A 197 12.30 14.15 10.65
CA LEU A 197 12.88 13.84 9.34
C LEU A 197 12.38 14.83 8.26
N ILE A 198 11.07 15.05 8.18
CA ILE A 198 10.47 16.02 7.24
C ILE A 198 10.98 17.43 7.53
N ARG A 199 10.93 17.85 8.79
CA ARG A 199 11.29 19.20 9.24
C ARG A 199 12.74 19.52 8.93
N ARG A 200 13.67 18.63 9.29
CA ARG A 200 15.10 18.82 9.00
C ARG A 200 15.37 18.85 7.50
N TYR A 201 14.68 18.03 6.72
CA TYR A 201 14.78 18.09 5.25
C TYR A 201 14.32 19.44 4.70
N MET A 202 13.19 19.96 5.17
CA MET A 202 12.58 21.20 4.66
C MET A 202 13.29 22.48 5.13
N ASP A 203 13.74 22.51 6.38
CA ASP A 203 14.25 23.74 7.02
C ASP A 203 15.76 23.77 7.22
N GLU A 204 16.43 22.63 7.36
CA GLU A 204 17.84 22.57 7.79
C GLU A 204 18.81 22.20 6.66
N ALA A 205 20.10 22.44 6.86
CA ALA A 205 21.14 22.09 5.90
C ALA A 205 21.18 20.57 5.64
N PRO A 206 21.65 20.10 4.46
CA PRO A 206 21.68 18.66 4.14
C PRO A 206 22.39 17.79 5.18
N ALA A 207 23.40 18.33 5.88
CA ALA A 207 24.13 17.63 6.94
C ALA A 207 23.32 17.32 8.21
N ALA A 208 22.13 17.92 8.37
CA ALA A 208 21.25 17.68 9.52
C ALA A 208 20.44 16.38 9.42
N LEU A 209 20.33 15.82 8.21
CA LEU A 209 19.69 14.54 7.99
C LEU A 209 20.69 13.40 8.23
N PRO A 210 20.30 12.35 8.99
CA PRO A 210 21.12 11.16 9.11
C PRO A 210 21.12 10.42 7.77
N MET A 211 22.04 9.46 7.66
CA MET A 211 22.20 8.65 6.46
C MET A 211 20.88 7.98 6.07
N GLN A 212 20.40 8.24 4.86
CA GLN A 212 19.14 7.70 4.35
C GLN A 212 19.38 6.57 3.34
N THR A 213 18.45 5.63 3.29
CA THR A 213 18.41 4.61 2.23
C THR A 213 17.38 5.05 1.19
N VAL A 214 17.84 5.31 -0.04
CA VAL A 214 16.94 5.60 -1.16
C VAL A 214 16.59 4.32 -1.89
N VAL A 215 15.30 4.04 -1.98
CA VAL A 215 14.76 2.80 -2.55
C VAL A 215 14.34 3.02 -3.99
N ASN A 216 14.56 2.02 -4.85
CA ASN A 216 14.00 2.03 -6.20
C ASN A 216 12.70 1.20 -6.25
N PRO A 217 11.52 1.84 -6.20
CA PRO A 217 10.23 1.16 -6.12
C PRO A 217 9.91 0.35 -7.40
N ARG A 218 10.57 0.65 -8.53
CA ARG A 218 10.36 -0.07 -9.80
C ARG A 218 11.17 -1.37 -9.89
N SER A 219 12.11 -1.60 -8.98
CA SER A 219 12.86 -2.85 -8.97
C SER A 219 11.94 -3.98 -8.48
N TRP A 220 11.97 -5.13 -9.18
CA TRP A 220 11.17 -6.29 -8.77
C TRP A 220 11.60 -6.84 -7.40
N THR A 221 12.87 -6.61 -7.02
CA THR A 221 13.40 -6.97 -5.70
C THR A 221 12.77 -6.12 -4.59
N SER A 222 12.65 -4.81 -4.79
CA SER A 222 11.94 -3.92 -3.86
C SER A 222 10.46 -4.27 -3.77
N ALA A 223 9.79 -4.44 -4.91
CA ALA A 223 8.39 -4.86 -4.97
C ALA A 223 8.09 -6.14 -4.15
N LEU A 224 9.04 -7.08 -4.12
CA LEU A 224 8.85 -8.39 -3.50
C LEU A 224 9.33 -8.45 -2.04
N LEU A 225 10.27 -7.60 -1.64
CA LEU A 225 10.80 -7.57 -0.27
C LEU A 225 10.12 -6.51 0.60
N GLU A 226 9.79 -5.35 0.05
CA GLU A 226 9.23 -4.20 0.79
C GLU A 226 7.69 -4.19 0.71
N PHE A 227 7.11 -4.78 -0.36
CA PHE A 227 5.65 -4.84 -0.57
C PHE A 227 5.12 -6.27 -0.70
N GLY A 228 6.00 -7.26 -0.51
CA GLY A 228 5.66 -8.66 -0.65
C GLY A 228 5.14 -9.31 0.64
N PRO A 229 4.99 -10.65 0.63
CA PRO A 229 4.37 -11.44 1.69
C PRO A 229 4.89 -11.18 3.10
N LEU A 230 6.17 -10.84 3.18
CA LEU A 230 6.94 -10.83 4.41
C LEU A 230 7.10 -9.42 4.99
N SER A 231 6.66 -8.37 4.28
CA SER A 231 6.86 -6.98 4.74
C SER A 231 5.83 -6.50 5.76
N GLY A 232 4.94 -7.38 6.23
CA GLY A 232 4.09 -7.13 7.40
C GLY A 232 3.11 -5.97 7.30
N GLY A 233 2.87 -5.42 6.09
CA GLY A 233 1.94 -4.31 5.91
C GLY A 233 2.47 -2.93 6.33
N GLY A 234 3.79 -2.73 6.32
CA GLY A 234 4.35 -1.38 6.43
C GLY A 234 5.75 -1.29 7.01
N ASP A 235 6.26 -2.31 7.71
CA ASP A 235 7.61 -2.29 8.30
C ASP A 235 8.66 -2.87 7.32
N ALA A 236 8.75 -2.26 6.13
CA ALA A 236 9.75 -2.63 5.13
C ALA A 236 11.18 -2.45 5.69
N HIS A 237 11.38 -1.41 6.51
CA HIS A 237 12.68 -1.10 7.10
C HIS A 237 13.17 -2.21 8.04
N GLY A 238 12.34 -2.65 8.99
CA GLY A 238 12.66 -3.74 9.92
C GLY A 238 12.91 -5.07 9.21
N PHE A 239 12.11 -5.39 8.20
CA PHE A 239 12.29 -6.62 7.43
C PHE A 239 13.62 -6.65 6.64
N ILE A 240 13.97 -5.55 5.96
CA ILE A 240 15.24 -5.46 5.24
C ILE A 240 16.44 -5.53 6.20
N GLN A 241 16.33 -4.91 7.38
CA GLN A 241 17.38 -5.00 8.38
C GLN A 241 17.55 -6.44 8.88
N GLY A 242 16.44 -7.14 9.17
CA GLY A 242 16.47 -8.57 9.52
C GLY A 242 17.10 -9.43 8.41
N LEU A 243 16.83 -9.15 7.14
CA LEU A 243 17.51 -9.82 6.04
C LEU A 243 19.02 -9.59 6.07
N ARG A 244 19.50 -8.38 6.37
CA ARG A 244 20.94 -8.11 6.48
C ARG A 244 21.55 -8.93 7.62
N ASP A 245 20.91 -8.91 8.78
CA ASP A 245 21.39 -9.59 9.99
C ASP A 245 21.42 -11.12 9.83
N HIS A 246 20.53 -11.66 8.99
CA HIS A 246 20.43 -13.10 8.69
C HIS A 246 21.04 -13.51 7.33
N ASN A 247 22.03 -12.77 6.83
CA ASN A 247 22.76 -13.11 5.59
C ASN A 247 21.83 -13.35 4.37
N TRP A 248 20.83 -12.48 4.25
CA TRP A 248 19.82 -12.44 3.20
C TRP A 248 18.99 -13.73 3.10
N GLN A 249 18.80 -14.43 4.22
CA GLN A 249 17.84 -15.53 4.33
C GLN A 249 16.47 -14.96 4.75
N PRO A 250 15.41 -15.07 3.94
CA PRO A 250 14.10 -14.50 4.22
C PRO A 250 13.24 -15.32 5.21
N PHE A 251 13.61 -16.57 5.47
CA PHE A 251 12.85 -17.48 6.34
C PHE A 251 13.63 -17.80 7.62
N TRP A 252 14.04 -16.74 8.34
CA TRP A 252 14.78 -16.88 9.59
C TRP A 252 13.89 -17.12 10.82
N SER A 253 12.59 -16.84 10.72
CA SER A 253 11.61 -17.06 11.79
C SER A 253 10.47 -17.95 11.32
N GLY A 254 9.86 -18.68 12.26
CA GLY A 254 8.65 -19.47 11.99
C GLY A 254 7.46 -18.61 11.56
N GLU A 255 7.42 -17.33 11.97
CA GLU A 255 6.39 -16.38 11.56
C GLU A 255 6.46 -16.05 10.06
N HIS A 256 7.66 -15.92 9.48
CA HIS A 256 7.81 -15.70 8.04
C HIS A 256 7.35 -16.92 7.22
N LEU A 257 7.57 -18.14 7.73
CA LEU A 257 7.04 -19.35 7.11
C LEU A 257 5.51 -19.41 7.21
N LEU A 258 4.95 -19.01 8.36
CA LEU A 258 3.50 -18.96 8.55
C LEU A 258 2.85 -17.91 7.65
N ALA A 259 3.48 -16.74 7.46
CA ALA A 259 3.03 -15.72 6.51
C ALA A 259 2.97 -16.25 5.06
N VAL A 260 3.91 -17.13 4.68
CA VAL A 260 3.88 -17.84 3.38
C VAL A 260 2.76 -18.89 3.31
N LEU A 261 2.43 -19.56 4.43
CA LEU A 261 1.31 -20.51 4.45
C LEU A 261 -0.04 -19.79 4.32
N VAL A 262 -0.18 -18.60 4.92
CA VAL A 262 -1.35 -17.72 4.70
C VAL A 262 -1.48 -17.36 3.22
N TRP A 263 -0.37 -17.22 2.50
CA TRP A 263 -0.35 -17.04 1.04
C TRP A 263 -0.99 -18.20 0.28
N VAL A 264 -0.86 -19.44 0.75
CA VAL A 264 -1.55 -20.60 0.12
C VAL A 264 -3.06 -20.46 0.25
N ALA A 265 -3.57 -19.90 1.35
CA ALA A 265 -5.00 -19.67 1.53
C ALA A 265 -5.51 -18.43 0.79
N PHE A 266 -4.74 -17.34 0.78
CA PHE A 266 -5.14 -16.01 0.31
C PHE A 266 -4.29 -15.46 -0.85
N TRP A 267 -3.80 -16.34 -1.72
CA TRP A 267 -2.89 -15.99 -2.82
C TRP A 267 -3.34 -14.82 -3.71
N PRO A 268 -4.64 -14.60 -4.02
CA PRO A 268 -5.01 -13.53 -4.93
C PRO A 268 -4.71 -12.15 -4.34
N ASP A 269 -5.08 -11.91 -3.08
CA ASP A 269 -4.85 -10.64 -2.38
C ASP A 269 -3.39 -10.18 -2.54
N GLN A 270 -2.47 -11.08 -2.33
CA GLN A 270 -1.05 -10.76 -2.24
C GLN A 270 -0.40 -10.57 -3.61
N VAL A 271 -0.74 -11.41 -4.60
CA VAL A 271 -0.29 -11.23 -5.98
C VAL A 271 -0.82 -9.90 -6.53
N PHE A 272 -2.08 -9.57 -6.25
CA PHE A 272 -2.64 -8.32 -6.71
C PHE A 272 -2.07 -7.10 -5.96
N ARG A 273 -1.70 -7.20 -4.67
CA ARG A 273 -0.92 -6.14 -3.97
C ARG A 273 0.39 -5.84 -4.68
N MET A 274 1.15 -6.88 -5.02
CA MET A 274 2.42 -6.72 -5.74
C MET A 274 2.22 -6.12 -7.14
N ALA A 275 1.20 -6.60 -7.87
CA ALA A 275 0.85 -6.04 -9.18
C ALA A 275 0.37 -4.59 -9.07
N TYR A 276 -0.45 -4.28 -8.06
CA TYR A 276 -0.96 -2.95 -7.79
C TYR A 276 0.19 -1.99 -7.47
N ALA A 277 1.09 -2.33 -6.54
CA ALA A 277 2.27 -1.50 -6.24
C ALA A 277 3.11 -1.17 -7.48
N ARG A 278 3.24 -2.13 -8.40
CA ARG A 278 4.03 -1.98 -9.64
C ARG A 278 3.32 -1.17 -10.73
N PHE A 279 2.02 -1.39 -10.92
CA PHE A 279 1.27 -0.89 -12.08
C PHE A 279 0.23 0.18 -11.75
N ARG A 280 0.03 0.50 -10.48
CA ARG A 280 -0.90 1.54 -10.03
C ARG A 280 -0.60 2.85 -10.78
N PRO A 281 -1.63 3.46 -11.40
CA PRO A 281 -1.48 4.80 -11.96
C PRO A 281 -1.16 5.81 -10.84
N ARG A 282 0.07 6.33 -10.83
CA ARG A 282 0.47 7.41 -9.91
C ARG A 282 0.15 8.77 -10.53
N VAL A 283 -0.45 9.66 -9.74
CA VAL A 283 -0.64 11.05 -10.17
C VAL A 283 0.73 11.73 -10.15
N PRO A 284 1.21 12.25 -11.30
CA PRO A 284 2.49 12.95 -11.33
C PRO A 284 2.39 14.27 -10.57
N LEU A 285 3.53 14.75 -10.10
CA LEU A 285 3.64 16.10 -9.55
C LEU A 285 3.18 17.12 -10.60
N PRO A 286 2.23 18.03 -10.29
CA PRO A 286 1.78 19.06 -11.22
C PRO A 286 2.93 19.91 -11.74
N ALA A 287 2.92 20.27 -13.03
CA ALA A 287 4.00 21.04 -13.65
C ALA A 287 4.26 22.39 -12.96
N SER A 288 3.22 23.01 -12.39
CA SER A 288 3.33 24.25 -11.61
C SER A 288 4.14 24.10 -10.32
N LEU A 289 4.24 22.88 -9.78
CA LEU A 289 4.97 22.53 -8.56
C LEU A 289 6.32 21.87 -8.86
N ALA A 290 6.46 21.27 -10.04
CA ALA A 290 7.61 20.45 -10.40
C ALA A 290 8.91 21.24 -10.69
N GLY A 291 8.83 22.58 -10.75
CA GLY A 291 9.97 23.43 -11.09
C GLY A 291 10.50 23.18 -12.51
N VAL A 292 11.57 23.87 -12.90
CA VAL A 292 12.16 23.80 -14.27
C VAL A 292 12.81 22.44 -14.57
N SER A 293 13.08 21.61 -13.55
CA SER A 293 13.92 20.41 -13.65
C SER A 293 13.16 19.08 -13.73
N ALA A 294 11.82 19.08 -13.77
CA ALA A 294 10.99 17.87 -13.69
C ALA A 294 11.26 16.79 -14.75
N GLY A 295 11.91 17.15 -15.87
CA GLY A 295 12.25 16.26 -16.98
C GLY A 295 13.68 15.68 -16.94
N GLN A 296 14.55 16.16 -16.05
CA GLN A 296 15.93 15.69 -15.96
C GLN A 296 16.10 14.91 -14.65
N GLN A 297 16.43 13.61 -14.77
CA GLN A 297 17.09 12.89 -13.68
C GLN A 297 18.19 13.80 -13.14
N ALA A 298 18.11 14.13 -11.85
CA ALA A 298 19.07 15.00 -11.19
C ALA A 298 20.48 14.49 -11.50
N SER A 299 21.20 15.20 -12.37
CA SER A 299 22.52 14.82 -12.89
C SER A 299 23.65 15.17 -11.91
N GLY A 300 23.31 15.60 -10.69
CA GLY A 300 24.26 15.91 -9.62
C GLY A 300 24.24 14.84 -8.53
N ALA A 301 25.38 14.61 -7.87
CA ALA A 301 25.43 13.84 -6.64
C ALA A 301 24.50 14.52 -5.60
N SER A 302 23.58 13.76 -5.00
CA SER A 302 22.74 14.27 -3.93
C SER A 302 23.62 14.77 -2.79
N PRO A 303 23.40 15.97 -2.23
CA PRO A 303 24.21 16.51 -1.13
C PRO A 303 23.90 15.84 0.21
N TYR A 304 22.92 14.94 0.24
CA TYR A 304 22.54 14.18 1.41
C TYR A 304 23.39 12.90 1.51
N ALA A 305 23.69 12.49 2.73
CA ALA A 305 24.31 11.19 2.98
C ALA A 305 23.32 10.08 2.62
N ILE A 306 23.46 9.52 1.43
CA ILE A 306 22.69 8.36 0.99
C ILE A 306 23.59 7.14 1.11
N THR A 307 23.10 6.08 1.77
CA THR A 307 23.79 4.79 1.77
C THR A 307 23.90 4.32 0.33
N PRO A 308 25.11 4.26 -0.28
CA PRO A 308 25.22 3.68 -1.60
C PRO A 308 24.84 2.21 -1.50
N ALA A 309 23.97 1.73 -2.39
CA ALA A 309 23.64 0.32 -2.45
C ALA A 309 24.94 -0.46 -2.78
N SER A 310 25.56 -1.03 -1.76
CA SER A 310 26.80 -1.77 -1.95
C SER A 310 26.56 -2.94 -2.91
N ALA A 311 27.57 -3.34 -3.70
CA ALA A 311 27.43 -4.47 -4.61
C ALA A 311 27.02 -5.76 -3.88
N GLY A 312 27.42 -5.91 -2.60
CA GLY A 312 26.99 -6.99 -1.71
C GLY A 312 25.52 -6.91 -1.33
N GLU A 313 25.00 -5.70 -1.06
CA GLU A 313 23.60 -5.47 -0.74
C GLU A 313 22.67 -5.73 -1.93
N LEU A 314 23.04 -5.29 -3.14
CA LEU A 314 22.26 -5.60 -4.35
C LEU A 314 22.18 -7.10 -4.61
N ARG A 315 23.30 -7.83 -4.44
CA ARG A 315 23.34 -9.29 -4.56
C ARG A 315 22.51 -9.96 -3.47
N GLY A 316 22.58 -9.47 -2.24
CA GLY A 316 21.82 -9.95 -1.10
C GLY A 316 20.31 -9.79 -1.28
N ARG A 317 19.85 -8.59 -1.63
CA ARG A 317 18.44 -8.32 -1.96
C ARG A 317 17.96 -9.21 -3.11
N ARG A 318 18.77 -9.39 -4.16
CA ARG A 318 18.43 -10.29 -5.28
C ARG A 318 18.31 -11.75 -4.84
N LYS A 319 19.20 -12.22 -3.97
CA LYS A 319 19.15 -13.58 -3.40
C LYS A 319 17.88 -13.78 -2.57
N ALA A 320 17.59 -12.88 -1.63
CA ALA A 320 16.38 -12.96 -0.80
C ALA A 320 15.12 -12.93 -1.67
N ALA A 321 15.06 -12.02 -2.65
CA ALA A 321 13.92 -11.89 -3.53
C ALA A 321 13.71 -13.13 -4.41
N LEU A 322 14.78 -13.77 -4.89
CA LEU A 322 14.69 -15.04 -5.63
C LEU A 322 14.12 -16.16 -4.75
N ILE A 323 14.61 -16.29 -3.51
CA ILE A 323 14.14 -17.31 -2.57
C ILE A 323 12.65 -17.13 -2.30
N VAL A 324 12.22 -15.90 -1.97
CA VAL A 324 10.80 -15.60 -1.74
C VAL A 324 9.98 -15.86 -3.02
N ALA A 325 10.45 -15.44 -4.20
CA ALA A 325 9.74 -15.66 -5.46
C ALA A 325 9.52 -17.15 -5.76
N ILE A 326 10.54 -18.01 -5.54
CA ILE A 326 10.43 -19.46 -5.76
C ILE A 326 9.40 -20.06 -4.81
N VAL A 327 9.50 -19.74 -3.53
CA VAL A 327 8.61 -20.29 -2.49
C VAL A 327 7.17 -19.82 -2.73
N CYS A 328 6.96 -18.51 -2.94
CA CYS A 328 5.64 -17.97 -3.24
C CYS A 328 5.06 -18.55 -4.53
N GLY A 329 5.86 -18.71 -5.58
CA GLY A 329 5.42 -19.34 -6.83
C GLY A 329 4.96 -20.79 -6.64
N ALA A 330 5.71 -21.59 -5.87
CA ALA A 330 5.30 -22.94 -5.52
C ALA A 330 3.99 -22.96 -4.70
N CYS A 331 3.86 -22.08 -3.71
CA CYS A 331 2.65 -21.92 -2.91
C CYS A 331 1.44 -21.51 -3.76
N THR A 332 1.59 -20.57 -4.71
CA THR A 332 0.52 -20.18 -5.62
C THR A 332 0.10 -21.36 -6.51
N LEU A 333 1.03 -22.15 -7.03
CA LEU A 333 0.70 -23.33 -7.83
C LEU A 333 -0.10 -24.37 -7.02
N ILE A 334 0.34 -24.65 -5.79
CA ILE A 334 -0.38 -25.54 -4.86
C ILE A 334 -1.78 -24.98 -4.58
N SER A 335 -1.89 -23.68 -4.34
CA SER A 335 -3.15 -23.02 -4.04
C SER A 335 -4.13 -23.06 -5.22
N VAL A 336 -3.66 -22.74 -6.44
CA VAL A 336 -4.48 -22.84 -7.66
C VAL A 336 -4.98 -24.27 -7.87
N ALA A 337 -4.12 -25.27 -7.65
CA ALA A 337 -4.54 -26.67 -7.71
C ALA A 337 -5.62 -26.98 -6.66
N ALA A 338 -5.42 -26.59 -5.40
CA ALA A 338 -6.40 -26.81 -4.33
C ALA A 338 -7.75 -26.11 -4.60
N TRP A 339 -7.73 -24.82 -4.96
CA TRP A 339 -8.93 -24.06 -5.28
C TRP A 339 -9.64 -24.58 -6.53
N SER A 340 -8.92 -25.10 -7.52
CA SER A 340 -9.55 -25.72 -8.70
C SER A 340 -10.35 -26.97 -8.32
N VAL A 341 -9.87 -27.77 -7.38
CA VAL A 341 -10.58 -28.94 -6.85
C VAL A 341 -11.83 -28.51 -6.09
N VAL A 342 -11.71 -27.50 -5.22
CA VAL A 342 -12.85 -26.94 -4.47
C VAL A 342 -13.90 -26.34 -5.41
N ALA A 343 -13.47 -25.52 -6.38
CA ALA A 343 -14.35 -24.91 -7.36
C ALA A 343 -15.07 -25.97 -8.21
N ARG A 344 -14.37 -27.02 -8.63
CA ARG A 344 -14.98 -28.15 -9.33
C ARG A 344 -16.04 -28.85 -8.49
N GLN A 345 -15.77 -29.07 -7.20
CA GLN A 345 -16.76 -29.69 -6.29
C GLN A 345 -17.97 -28.78 -6.03
N MET A 346 -17.76 -27.48 -5.87
CA MET A 346 -18.85 -26.51 -5.73
C MET A 346 -19.71 -26.43 -7.00
N LEU A 347 -19.09 -26.42 -8.18
CA LEU A 347 -19.81 -26.42 -9.45
C LEU A 347 -20.62 -27.69 -9.65
N HIS A 348 -20.05 -28.87 -9.36
CA HIS A 348 -20.82 -30.13 -9.35
C HIS A 348 -21.98 -30.10 -8.35
N ALA A 349 -21.75 -29.60 -7.13
CA ALA A 349 -22.83 -29.52 -6.13
C ALA A 349 -23.98 -28.59 -6.54
N VAL A 350 -23.71 -27.56 -7.34
CA VAL A 350 -24.72 -26.58 -7.78
C VAL A 350 -25.39 -26.99 -9.11
N PHE A 351 -24.66 -27.63 -10.02
CA PHE A 351 -25.11 -27.89 -11.39
C PHE A 351 -25.27 -29.37 -11.77
N GLY A 352 -24.86 -30.30 -10.90
CA GLY A 352 -24.90 -31.76 -11.16
C GLY A 352 -23.55 -32.31 -11.56
#